data_AF-A0A970D3Z0-F1
#
_entry.id   AF-A0A970D3Z0-F1
#
_cell.length_a   1.000
_cell.length_b   1.000
_cell.length_c   1.000
_cell.angle_alpha   90.00
_cell.angle_beta   90.00
_cell.angle_gamma   90.00
#
_symmetry.space_group_name_H-M   'P 1'
#
loop_
_entity.id
_entity.type
_entity.pdbx_description
1 polymer ?
#
loop_
_entity_poly.entity_id
_entity_poly.type
_entity_poly.pdbx_seq_one_letter_code
_entity_poly.pdbx_strand_id
1 'polypeptide(L)' 'MPMKTDRKANRLIHEKSPYLLQHANNPVDWFPWSDEAFEKAKA' A
#
# COMPACT_ATOMS: atom_id res chain seq x y z
N MET A 1 18.07 -18.23 -4.66
CA MET A 1 17.93 -17.67 -3.30
C MET A 1 16.78 -16.67 -3.33
N PRO A 2 15.75 -16.74 -2.45
CA PRO A 2 14.70 -15.74 -2.50
C PRO A 2 15.28 -14.43 -1.96
N MET A 3 15.36 -13.42 -2.83
CA MET A 3 15.73 -12.08 -2.42
C MET A 3 14.71 -11.61 -1.38
N LYS A 4 15.17 -11.45 -0.14
CA LYS A 4 14.39 -10.77 0.90
C LYS A 4 14.31 -9.31 0.48
N THR A 5 13.21 -8.95 -0.17
CA THR A 5 12.84 -7.55 -0.29
C THR A 5 12.42 -7.10 1.10
N ASP A 6 13.17 -6.18 1.70
CA ASP A 6 12.70 -5.34 2.80
C ASP A 6 11.47 -4.56 2.30
N ARG A 7 10.32 -5.24 2.31
CA ARG A 7 9.07 -4.65 1.83
C ARG A 7 8.55 -3.78 2.94
N LYS A 8 8.88 -2.49 2.88
CA LYS A 8 8.21 -1.47 3.66
C LYS A 8 6.69 -1.59 3.40
N ALA A 9 5.90 -1.65 4.47
CA ALA A 9 4.46 -1.65 4.33
C ALA A 9 4.02 -0.35 3.63
N ASN A 10 3.15 -0.48 2.64
CA ASN A 10 2.50 0.64 1.97
C ASN A 10 1.37 1.22 2.85
N ARG A 11 0.63 2.19 2.32
CA ARG A 11 -0.38 2.95 3.05
C ARG A 11 -1.56 2.11 3.53
N LEU A 12 -1.80 0.95 2.93
CA LEU A 12 -2.88 0.05 3.34
C LEU A 12 -2.69 -0.52 4.75
N ILE A 13 -1.51 -0.38 5.38
CA ILE A 13 -1.28 -0.80 6.76
C ILE A 13 -2.16 -0.07 7.78
N HIS A 14 -2.72 1.09 7.41
CA HIS A 14 -3.60 1.88 8.27
C HIS A 14 -5.09 1.58 8.06
N GLU A 15 -5.42 0.71 7.10
CA GLU A 15 -6.80 0.34 6.82
C GLU A 15 -7.34 -0.66 7.84
N LYS A 16 -8.66 -0.64 8.04
CA LYS A 16 -9.33 -1.59 8.95
C LYS A 16 -9.75 -2.89 8.25
N SER A 17 -9.82 -2.86 6.92
CA SER A 17 -10.25 -4.01 6.14
C SER A 17 -9.18 -5.10 6.16
N PRO A 18 -9.50 -6.33 6.60
CA PRO A 18 -8.54 -7.44 6.57
C PRO A 18 -7.98 -7.70 5.17
N TYR A 19 -8.79 -7.49 4.13
CA TYR A 19 -8.38 -7.63 2.73
C TYR A 19 -7.30 -6.60 2.34
N LEU A 20 -7.47 -5.34 2.73
CA LEU A 20 -6.49 -4.30 2.41
C LEU A 20 -5.19 -4.48 3.20
N LEU A 21 -5.29 -4.86 4.48
CA LEU A 21 -4.14 -5.16 5.32
C LEU A 21 -3.30 -6.34 4.78
N GLN A 22 -3.94 -7.35 4.18
CA GLN A 22 -3.23 -8.46 3.53
C GLN A 22 -2.32 -7.98 2.38
N HIS A 23 -2.66 -6.85 1.75
CA HIS A 23 -1.91 -6.25 0.65
C HIS A 23 -0.96 -5.12 1.08
N ALA A 24 -0.86 -4.85 2.39
CA ALA A 24 0.00 -3.78 2.91
C ALA A 24 1.50 -4.03 2.65
N ASN A 25 1.94 -5.28 2.57
CA ASN A 25 3.36 -5.62 2.33
C ASN A 25 3.64 -5.98 0.86
N ASN A 26 2.76 -5.62 -0.06
CA ASN A 26 3.03 -5.81 -1.49
C ASN A 26 4.09 -4.81 -1.97
N PRO A 27 4.93 -5.18 -2.96
CA PRO A 27 5.98 -4.30 -3.47
C PRO A 27 5.45 -3.05 -4.20
N VAL A 28 4.16 -3.06 -4.56
CA VAL A 28 3.46 -1.90 -5.12
C VAL A 28 3.02 -1.00 -3.96
N ASP A 29 3.31 0.31 -4.08
CA ASP A 29 2.87 1.34 -3.13
C ASP A 29 1.37 1.61 -3.31
N TRP A 30 0.54 0.72 -2.79
CA TRP A 30 -0.91 0.84 -2.86
C TRP A 30 -1.41 2.01 -2.01
N PHE A 31 -2.40 2.72 -2.56
CA PHE A 31 -3.17 3.74 -1.87
C PHE A 31 -4.58 3.21 -1.61
N PRO A 32 -5.17 3.50 -0.45
CA PRO A 32 -6.61 3.35 -0.30
C PRO A 32 -7.32 4.34 -1.23
N TRP A 33 -8.57 4.05 -1.55
CA TRP A 33 -9.40 4.98 -2.31
C TRP A 33 -9.67 6.24 -1.48
N SER A 34 -9.00 7.34 -1.80
CA SER A 34 -9.10 8.61 -1.08
C SER A 34 -8.83 9.78 -2.00
N ASP A 35 -9.27 10.97 -1.60
CA ASP A 35 -8.97 12.21 -2.32
C ASP A 35 -7.45 12.45 -2.39
N GLU A 36 -6.68 12.08 -1.36
CA GLU A 36 -5.21 12.16 -1.38
C GLU A 36 -4.60 11.32 -2.51
N ALA A 37 -5.16 10.14 -2.78
CA ALA A 37 -4.69 9.28 -3.87
C ALA A 37 -4.90 9.97 -5.24
N PHE A 38 -6.03 10.64 -5.43
CA PHE A 38 -6.32 11.40 -6.65
C PHE A 38 -5.49 12.67 -6.77
N GLU A 39 -5.35 13.43 -5.69
CA GLU A 39 -4.51 14.64 -5.68
C GLU A 39 -3.06 14.32 -5.99
N LYS A 40 -2.53 13.20 -5.44
CA LYS A 40 -1.18 12.74 -5.77
C LYS A 40 -1.04 12.32 -7.24
N ALA A 41 -2.10 11.84 -7.88
CA ALA A 41 -2.08 11.45 -9.29
C ALA A 41 -2.16 12.64 -10.25
N LYS A 42 -2.61 13.82 -9.78
CA LYS A 42 -2.70 15.05 -10.59
C LYS A 42 -1.38 15.83 -10.66
N ALA A 43 -0.49 15.63 -9.69
CA ALA A 43 0.83 16.29 -9.59
C ALA A 43 1.87 15.64 -10.50
#